data_AF-A0A3D5GLQ9-F1
#
_entry.id   AF-A0A3D5GLQ9-F1
#
_cell.length_a   1.000
_cell.length_b   1.000
_cell.length_c   1.000
_cell.angle_alpha   90.00
_cell.angle_beta   90.00
_cell.angle_gamma   90.00
#
_symmetry.space_group_name_H-M   'P 1'
#
loop_
_entity.id
_entity.type
_entity.pdbx_description
1 polymer ?
#
loop_
_entity_poly.entity_id
_entity_poly.type
_entity_poly.pdbx_seq_one_letter_code
_entity_poly.pdbx_strand_id
1 'polypeptide(L)'
;AEADLVFVGTWVDGLILFGHKPGDAMKVRSIPKLWNKRVAAFMTHAFNPGSAAEKFTKLLQGHGADVVAARSLNRRRLETEAADFAAEVLASTDD
;
A
#
# COMPACT_ATOMS: atom_id res chain seq x y z
N ALA A 1 4.35 19.86 3.53
CA ALA A 1 4.97 18.88 2.61
C ALA A 1 4.36 19.05 1.23
N GLU A 2 5.21 19.24 0.23
CA GLU A 2 4.87 19.65 -1.16
C GLU A 2 4.41 18.50 -2.07
N ALA A 3 4.45 17.24 -1.61
CA ALA A 3 4.07 16.12 -2.46
C ALA A 3 2.58 16.13 -2.84
N ASP A 4 2.30 15.94 -4.14
CA ASP A 4 0.96 15.81 -4.71
C ASP A 4 0.42 14.37 -4.70
N LEU A 5 1.33 13.39 -4.54
CA LEU A 5 1.07 11.96 -4.46
C LEU A 5 2.18 11.29 -3.63
N VAL A 6 1.82 10.33 -2.78
CA VAL A 6 2.76 9.54 -1.98
C VAL A 6 2.53 8.05 -2.20
N PHE A 7 3.57 7.30 -2.53
CA PHE A 7 3.51 5.84 -2.54
C PHE A 7 3.91 5.29 -1.16
N VAL A 8 3.07 4.46 -0.55
CA VAL A 8 3.35 3.84 0.74
C VAL A 8 3.34 2.32 0.59
N GLY A 9 4.46 1.69 0.93
CA GLY A 9 4.69 0.26 0.72
C GLY A 9 5.03 -0.49 2.00
N THR A 10 4.56 -1.74 2.12
CA THR A 10 5.05 -2.71 3.11
C THR A 10 5.00 -4.13 2.53
N TRP A 11 5.22 -5.17 3.34
CA TRP A 11 5.06 -6.57 2.96
C TRP A 11 3.97 -7.26 3.77
N VAL A 12 3.49 -8.42 3.29
CA VAL A 12 2.56 -9.30 4.01
C VAL A 12 3.36 -10.25 4.90
N ASP A 13 3.12 -10.23 6.21
CA ASP A 13 3.73 -11.19 7.15
C ASP A 13 3.11 -12.59 6.97
N GLY A 14 3.96 -13.59 6.77
CA GLY A 14 3.61 -14.93 6.31
C GLY A 14 3.19 -15.95 7.38
N LEU A 15 2.43 -15.57 8.42
CA LEU A 15 1.86 -16.55 9.36
C LEU A 15 0.34 -16.73 9.16
N ILE A 16 -0.01 -17.84 8.53
CA ILE A 16 -1.37 -18.33 8.20
C ILE A 16 -2.28 -18.57 9.45
N LEU A 17 -1.88 -18.19 10.67
CA LEU A 17 -2.59 -18.55 11.91
C LEU A 17 -3.34 -17.41 12.63
N PHE A 18 -3.19 -16.13 12.25
CA PHE A 18 -3.87 -15.00 12.93
C PHE A 18 -4.49 -13.93 12.01
N GLY A 19 -4.69 -14.28 10.73
CA GLY A 19 -5.27 -13.40 9.72
C GLY A 19 -4.22 -12.48 9.08
N HIS A 20 -4.34 -12.26 7.78
CA HIS A 20 -3.40 -11.45 7.01
C HIS A 20 -3.38 -10.03 7.58
N LYS A 21 -2.20 -9.53 7.96
CA LYS A 21 -2.00 -8.18 8.51
C LYS A 21 -0.80 -7.52 7.79
N PRO A 22 -0.79 -6.19 7.70
CA PRO A 22 0.41 -5.48 7.26
C PRO A 22 1.59 -5.82 8.17
N GLY A 23 2.73 -6.18 7.58
CA GLY A 23 3.96 -6.36 8.33
C GLY A 23 4.36 -5.06 9.00
N ASP A 24 4.79 -5.17 10.27
CA ASP A 24 5.22 -4.05 11.10
C ASP A 24 4.21 -2.87 11.15
N ALA A 25 2.93 -3.18 11.42
CA ALA A 25 1.87 -2.18 11.56
C ALA A 25 2.19 -1.04 12.57
N MET A 26 3.12 -1.28 13.50
CA MET A 26 3.61 -0.26 14.43
C MET A 26 4.49 0.79 13.74
N LYS A 27 5.36 0.41 12.80
CA LYS A 27 6.07 1.38 11.97
C LYS A 27 5.13 2.14 11.05
N VAL A 28 4.11 1.49 10.48
CA VAL A 28 3.11 2.20 9.66
C VAL A 28 2.33 3.23 10.51
N ARG A 29 2.04 2.92 11.77
CA ARG A 29 1.42 3.87 12.71
C ARG A 29 2.32 5.04 13.09
N SER A 30 3.64 4.89 12.92
CA SER A 30 4.62 5.95 13.18
C SER A 30 4.87 6.86 11.99
N ILE A 31 4.27 6.58 10.82
CA ILE A 31 4.40 7.43 9.64
C ILE A 31 3.80 8.81 9.98
N PRO A 32 4.48 9.91 9.58
CA PRO A 32 3.91 11.24 9.71
C PRO A 32 2.49 11.27 9.14
N LYS A 33 1.61 11.94 9.89
CA LYS A 33 0.23 12.26 9.54
C LYS A 33 0.09 12.54 8.02
N LEU A 34 -0.58 11.66 7.29
CA LEU A 34 -0.77 11.73 5.82
C LEU A 34 -1.94 12.63 5.42
N TRP A 35 -2.32 13.58 6.29
CA TRP A 35 -3.52 14.39 6.17
C TRP A 35 -3.66 15.02 4.78
N ASN A 36 -4.77 14.68 4.11
CA ASN A 36 -5.17 15.24 2.81
C ASN A 36 -4.16 15.00 1.68
N LYS A 37 -3.34 13.95 1.77
CA LYS A 37 -2.45 13.54 0.67
C LYS A 37 -3.06 12.37 -0.10
N ARG A 38 -3.01 12.46 -1.43
CA ARG A 38 -3.26 11.32 -2.32
C ARG A 38 -2.20 10.27 -2.06
N VAL A 39 -2.62 9.04 -1.81
CA VAL A 39 -1.75 7.93 -1.44
C VAL A 39 -2.03 6.72 -2.32
N ALA A 40 -0.96 6.19 -2.93
CA ALA A 40 -0.98 4.90 -3.58
C ALA A 40 -0.33 3.84 -2.68
N ALA A 41 -1.11 2.85 -2.26
CA ALA A 41 -0.68 1.84 -1.32
C ALA A 41 -0.24 0.56 -2.04
N PHE A 42 0.88 -0.04 -1.64
CA PHE A 42 1.26 -1.36 -2.14
C PHE A 42 1.77 -2.30 -1.04
N MET A 43 1.58 -3.60 -1.26
CA MET A 43 2.06 -4.65 -0.36
C MET A 43 2.74 -5.77 -1.12
N THR A 44 3.96 -6.17 -0.77
CA THR A 44 4.59 -7.34 -1.38
C THR A 44 4.16 -8.64 -0.67
N HIS A 45 3.93 -9.72 -1.43
CA HIS A 45 3.54 -11.01 -0.87
C HIS A 45 4.27 -12.19 -1.53
N ALA A 46 4.46 -13.27 -0.76
CA ALA A 46 5.10 -14.51 -1.25
C ALA A 46 4.11 -15.52 -1.85
N PHE A 47 2.88 -15.58 -1.32
CA PHE A 47 1.86 -16.59 -1.69
C PHE A 47 0.52 -15.91 -1.99
N ASN A 48 -0.47 -16.02 -1.10
CA ASN A 48 -1.78 -15.37 -1.24
C ASN A 48 -1.87 -14.16 -0.29
N PRO A 49 -2.08 -12.94 -0.81
CA PRO A 49 -2.20 -11.75 0.03
C PRO A 49 -3.58 -11.62 0.68
N GLY A 50 -4.61 -12.35 0.24
CA GLY A 50 -5.98 -12.23 0.73
C GLY A 50 -6.45 -10.77 0.81
N SER A 51 -7.03 -10.38 1.94
CA SER A 51 -7.51 -9.01 2.19
C SER A 51 -6.42 -8.03 2.66
N ALA A 52 -5.12 -8.32 2.46
CA ALA A 52 -4.03 -7.53 3.05
C ALA A 52 -4.02 -6.09 2.55
N ALA A 53 -4.13 -5.88 1.23
CA ALA A 53 -4.20 -4.54 0.64
C ALA A 53 -5.37 -3.72 1.20
N GLU A 54 -6.56 -4.32 1.32
CA GLU A 54 -7.74 -3.65 1.90
C GLU A 54 -7.51 -3.21 3.35
N LYS A 55 -6.88 -4.06 4.17
CA LYS A 55 -6.54 -3.73 5.57
C LYS A 55 -5.52 -2.61 5.65
N PHE A 56 -4.57 -2.58 4.73
CA PHE A 56 -3.57 -1.53 4.65
C PHE A 56 -4.19 -0.20 4.22
N THR A 57 -5.10 -0.20 3.25
CA THR A 57 -5.91 0.96 2.87
C THR A 57 -6.66 1.54 4.07
N LYS A 58 -7.40 0.71 4.82
CA LYS A 58 -8.13 1.16 6.02
C LYS A 58 -7.21 1.77 7.07
N LEU A 59 -6.02 1.21 7.24
CA LEU A 59 -5.04 1.74 8.18
C LEU A 59 -4.53 3.11 7.72
N LEU A 60 -4.17 3.27 6.45
CA LEU A 60 -3.71 4.56 5.90
C LEU A 60 -4.80 5.64 5.94
N GLN A 61 -6.05 5.27 5.61
CA GLN A 61 -7.22 6.16 5.75
C GLN A 61 -7.41 6.60 7.21
N GLY A 62 -7.21 5.70 8.18
CA GLY A 62 -7.20 6.04 9.60
C GLY A 62 -6.11 7.05 10.00
N HIS A 63 -5.08 7.24 9.18
CA HIS A 63 -4.02 8.26 9.35
C HIS A 63 -4.26 9.52 8.50
N GLY A 64 -5.45 9.67 7.91
CA GLY A 64 -5.84 10.86 7.14
C GLY A 64 -5.43 10.84 5.66
N ALA A 65 -4.99 9.69 5.14
CA ALA A 65 -4.67 9.53 3.73
C ALA A 65 -5.93 9.46 2.85
N ASP A 66 -5.86 10.10 1.67
CA ASP A 66 -6.77 9.87 0.57
C ASP A 66 -6.19 8.75 -0.32
N VAL A 67 -6.60 7.50 -0.08
CA VAL A 67 -6.02 6.36 -0.79
C VAL A 67 -6.65 6.22 -2.18
N VAL A 68 -5.90 6.57 -3.21
CA VAL A 68 -6.36 6.58 -4.61
C VAL A 68 -6.20 5.23 -5.30
N ALA A 69 -5.26 4.40 -4.83
CA ALA A 69 -5.03 3.06 -5.37
C ALA A 69 -4.41 2.14 -4.31
N ALA A 70 -4.70 0.85 -4.39
CA ALA A 70 -4.09 -0.16 -3.52
C ALA A 70 -3.85 -1.48 -4.25
N ARG A 71 -2.63 -2.05 -4.16
CA ARG A 71 -2.30 -3.33 -4.82
C ARG A 71 -1.44 -4.24 -3.96
N SER A 72 -1.68 -5.55 -4.03
CA SER A 72 -0.73 -6.55 -3.56
C SER A 72 0.12 -7.05 -4.73
N LEU A 73 1.45 -6.96 -4.58
CA LEU A 73 2.43 -7.30 -5.59
C LEU A 73 3.10 -8.64 -5.27
N ASN A 74 3.12 -9.56 -6.22
CA ASN A 74 3.79 -10.84 -6.06
C ASN A 74 5.30 -10.64 -6.11
N ARG A 75 6.01 -11.10 -5.07
CA ARG A 75 7.47 -10.97 -4.97
C ARG A 75 8.25 -11.52 -6.17
N ARG A 76 7.67 -12.48 -6.91
CA ARG A 76 8.30 -13.10 -8.10
C ARG A 76 8.09 -12.30 -9.38
N ARG A 77 7.24 -11.27 -9.36
CA ARG A 77 6.84 -10.47 -10.52
C ARG A 77 6.98 -8.97 -10.27
N LEU A 78 7.81 -8.56 -9.30
CA LEU A 78 7.95 -7.15 -8.91
C LEU A 78 8.42 -6.27 -10.07
N GLU A 79 9.32 -6.77 -10.91
CA GLU A 79 9.86 -6.02 -12.06
C GLU A 79 8.77 -5.54 -13.02
N THR A 80 7.71 -6.34 -13.20
CA THR A 80 6.57 -5.95 -14.03
C THR A 80 5.47 -5.30 -13.20
N GLU A 81 5.04 -5.94 -12.10
CA GLU A 81 3.85 -5.48 -11.37
C GLU A 81 4.05 -4.13 -10.67
N ALA A 82 5.27 -3.80 -10.25
CA ALA A 82 5.56 -2.49 -9.65
C ALA A 82 5.55 -1.38 -10.69
N ALA A 83 6.13 -1.63 -11.88
CA ALA A 83 6.13 -0.69 -12.99
C ALA A 83 4.70 -0.43 -13.51
N ASP A 84 3.94 -1.50 -13.72
CA ASP A 84 2.53 -1.41 -14.14
C ASP A 84 1.70 -0.62 -13.13
N PHE A 85 1.86 -0.93 -11.82
CA PHE A 85 1.13 -0.22 -10.78
C PHE A 85 1.48 1.27 -10.73
N ALA A 86 2.76 1.62 -10.83
CA ALA A 86 3.18 3.01 -10.83
C ALA A 86 2.62 3.76 -12.05
N ALA A 87 2.70 3.17 -13.24
CA ALA A 87 2.19 3.77 -14.47
C ALA A 87 0.67 4.01 -14.41
N GLU A 88 -0.09 3.02 -13.94
CA GLU A 88 -1.54 3.13 -13.78
C GLU A 88 -1.93 4.24 -12.78
N VAL A 89 -1.24 4.32 -11.64
CA VAL A 89 -1.50 5.36 -10.64
C VAL A 89 -1.20 6.74 -11.20
N LEU A 90 -0.04 6.93 -11.83
CA LEU A 90 0.35 8.23 -12.38
C LEU A 90 -0.65 8.69 -13.45
N ALA A 91 -1.05 7.80 -14.36
CA ALA A 91 -2.04 8.10 -15.39
C ALA A 91 -3.41 8.51 -14.78
N SER A 92 -3.79 7.92 -13.64
CA SER A 92 -5.05 8.27 -12.97
C SER A 92 -5.02 9.60 -12.20
N THR A 93 -3.84 10.20 -12.02
CA THR A 93 -3.66 11.44 -11.24
C THR A 93 -3.45 12.69 -12.08
N ASP A 94 -3.34 12.53 -13.40
CA ASP A 94 -3.10 13.58 -14.40
C ASP A 94 -4.41 14.21 -14.97
N ASP A 95 -5.58 13.77 -14.50
CA ASP A 95 -6.92 14.32 -14.82
C ASP A 95 -7.41 15.39 -13.84
#